data_AF-A0A7R7GK99-F1
#
_entry.id   AF-A0A7R7GK99-F1
#
_cell.length_a   1.000
_cell.length_b   1.000
_cell.length_c   1.000
_cell.angle_alpha   90.00
_cell.angle_beta   90.00
_cell.angle_gamma   90.00
#
_symmetry.space_group_name_H-M   'P 1'
#
loop_
_entity.id
_entity.type
_entity.pdbx_description
1 polymer ?
#
loop_
_entity_poly.entity_id
_entity_poly.type
_entity_poly.pdbx_seq_one_letter_code
_entity_poly.pdbx_strand_id
1 'polypeptide(L)'
;MNRLIELGFECVGHWKLADDRPVFELTNQVNAKNVLYAFVSNGDIKYIGKTTQTLKGRMASYQNPGPSQSTNIKNNENIKTLLKAGEAVDIFVLPDSGLLHYGGFNINLAAGLEDSLISDISPPWNGRPNAIQEPENTVNDSEASPVELTVYKQNAELNAGTESRIDDTIFHFQLRVTYYNQGFFNVPTKYMKLFGADRDKIEIYCGESKQLIQGYINRSVNKSNAPRIMGGTQLRQWFGQNFEIDNPVQVEVLSPTSIWLRRGTIHVANTHSP
;
A
#
# COMPACT_ATOMS: atom_id res chain seq x y z
N MET A 1 -21.04 1.73 -5.25
CA MET A 1 -20.70 0.65 -4.29
C MET A 1 -19.89 -0.49 -4.90
N ASN A 2 -20.41 -1.25 -5.87
CA ASN A 2 -19.78 -2.48 -6.40
C ASN A 2 -18.32 -2.30 -6.82
N ARG A 3 -18.02 -1.19 -7.52
CA ARG A 3 -16.66 -0.88 -7.98
C ARG A 3 -15.64 -0.69 -6.85
N LEU A 4 -16.03 -0.18 -5.67
CA LEU A 4 -15.11 -0.10 -4.53
C LEU A 4 -14.82 -1.49 -3.95
N ILE A 5 -15.85 -2.33 -3.83
CA ILE A 5 -15.70 -3.69 -3.30
C ILE A 5 -14.81 -4.53 -4.23
N GLU A 6 -15.01 -4.41 -5.56
CA GLU A 6 -14.16 -5.06 -6.57
C GLU A 6 -12.70 -4.62 -6.51
N LEU A 7 -12.46 -3.35 -6.14
CA LEU A 7 -11.11 -2.82 -5.94
C LEU A 7 -10.48 -3.24 -4.60
N GLY A 8 -11.23 -3.92 -3.72
CA GLY A 8 -10.76 -4.37 -2.42
C GLY A 8 -10.98 -3.40 -1.27
N PHE A 9 -11.90 -2.43 -1.41
CA PHE A 9 -12.31 -1.62 -0.27
C PHE A 9 -13.11 -2.46 0.74
N GLU A 10 -12.79 -2.29 2.01
CA GLU A 10 -13.47 -2.92 3.14
C GLU A 10 -14.27 -1.86 3.91
N CYS A 11 -15.48 -2.22 4.40
CA CYS A 11 -16.20 -1.38 5.35
C CYS A 11 -15.55 -1.51 6.73
N VAL A 12 -15.05 -0.40 7.27
CA VAL A 12 -14.25 -0.37 8.51
C VAL A 12 -14.85 0.49 9.61
N GLY A 13 -16.05 1.02 9.40
CA GLY A 13 -16.71 1.88 10.38
C GLY A 13 -17.82 2.73 9.77
N HIS A 14 -18.36 3.63 10.59
CA HIS A 14 -19.45 4.52 10.21
C HIS A 14 -19.43 5.79 11.05
N TRP A 15 -20.13 6.82 10.57
CA TRP A 15 -20.42 8.04 11.30
C TRP A 15 -21.78 7.95 12.01
N LYS A 16 -21.89 8.64 13.15
CA LYS A 16 -23.10 8.80 13.97
C LYS A 16 -23.24 10.24 14.43
N LEU A 17 -24.45 10.61 14.84
CA LEU A 17 -24.70 11.89 15.48
C LEU A 17 -24.67 11.71 17.01
N ALA A 18 -23.84 12.50 17.70
CA ALA A 18 -23.85 12.64 19.15
C ALA A 18 -23.85 14.13 19.50
N ASP A 19 -24.83 14.58 20.28
CA ASP A 19 -25.00 15.99 20.69
C ASP A 19 -24.91 16.99 19.51
N ASP A 20 -25.62 16.69 18.42
CA ASP A 20 -25.64 17.46 17.17
C ASP A 20 -24.28 17.57 16.46
N ARG A 21 -23.33 16.68 16.77
CA ARG A 21 -22.00 16.61 16.16
C ARG A 21 -21.76 15.25 15.52
N PRO A 22 -21.15 15.19 14.32
CA PRO A 22 -20.66 13.94 13.76
C PRO A 22 -19.61 13.33 14.68
N VAL A 23 -19.74 12.05 15.00
CA VAL A 23 -18.73 11.23 15.66
C VAL A 23 -18.54 9.96 14.85
N PHE A 24 -17.35 9.36 14.86
CA PHE A 24 -17.09 8.15 14.09
C PHE A 24 -16.76 6.96 15.00
N GLU A 25 -17.08 5.78 14.53
CA GLU A 25 -16.67 4.51 15.11
C GLU A 25 -15.96 3.68 14.04
N LEU A 26 -14.76 3.18 14.35
CA LEU A 26 -14.01 2.28 13.47
C LEU A 26 -13.97 0.88 14.08
N THR A 27 -14.29 -0.13 13.28
CA THR A 27 -14.26 -1.55 13.64
C THR A 27 -12.92 -2.21 13.31
N ASN A 28 -12.21 -1.72 12.28
CA ASN A 28 -10.89 -2.20 11.88
C ASN A 28 -10.04 -1.07 11.26
N GLN A 29 -8.78 -1.37 10.88
CA GLN A 29 -7.86 -0.46 10.18
C GLN A 29 -7.59 0.88 10.89
N VAL A 30 -7.83 0.94 12.21
CA VAL A 30 -7.78 2.15 13.05
C VAL A 30 -6.45 2.92 12.90
N ASN A 31 -5.35 2.17 12.87
CA ASN A 31 -3.98 2.71 12.79
C ASN A 31 -3.37 2.61 11.39
N ALA A 32 -4.15 2.20 10.39
CA ALA A 32 -3.68 2.08 9.02
C ALA A 32 -3.24 3.45 8.48
N LYS A 33 -2.15 3.46 7.70
CA LYS A 33 -1.57 4.65 7.07
C LYS A 33 -1.41 4.38 5.57
N ASN A 34 -1.21 5.44 4.79
CA ASN A 34 -1.09 5.37 3.33
C ASN A 34 -2.33 4.75 2.66
N VAL A 35 -3.50 4.92 3.28
CA VAL A 35 -4.74 4.30 2.83
C VAL A 35 -5.55 5.28 2.00
N LEU A 36 -6.31 4.72 1.06
CA LEU A 36 -7.41 5.42 0.40
C LEU A 36 -8.69 5.08 1.15
N TYR A 37 -9.56 6.05 1.35
CA TYR A 37 -10.84 5.85 2.03
C TYR A 37 -11.96 6.55 1.27
N ALA A 38 -13.18 6.10 1.54
CA ALA A 38 -14.39 6.69 0.97
C ALA A 38 -15.49 6.83 2.03
N PHE A 39 -16.29 7.88 1.89
CA PHE A 39 -17.57 8.00 2.59
C PHE A 39 -18.69 7.55 1.67
N VAL A 40 -19.53 6.64 2.17
CA VAL A 40 -20.61 6.02 1.40
C VAL A 40 -21.91 6.19 2.16
N SER A 41 -22.96 6.67 1.50
CA SER A 41 -24.32 6.69 2.07
C SER A 41 -25.26 6.00 1.10
N ASN A 42 -26.06 5.05 1.59
CA ASN A 42 -27.05 4.32 0.80
C ASN A 42 -26.47 3.69 -0.50
N GLY A 43 -25.21 3.25 -0.46
CA GLY A 43 -24.49 2.68 -1.61
C GLY A 43 -23.86 3.69 -2.57
N ASP A 44 -24.16 4.98 -2.42
CA ASP A 44 -23.54 6.06 -3.19
C ASP A 44 -22.22 6.48 -2.57
N ILE A 45 -21.19 6.55 -3.40
CA ILE A 45 -19.87 7.05 -3.02
C ILE A 45 -19.97 8.57 -2.96
N LYS A 46 -19.92 9.14 -1.76
CA LYS A 46 -20.09 10.57 -1.55
C LYS A 46 -18.75 11.31 -1.58
N TYR A 47 -17.70 10.70 -1.03
CA TYR A 47 -16.36 11.27 -0.97
C TYR A 47 -15.30 10.19 -1.12
N ILE A 48 -14.15 10.54 -1.72
CA ILE A 48 -12.92 9.74 -1.77
C ILE A 48 -11.78 10.62 -1.27
N GLY A 49 -10.91 10.09 -0.41
CA GLY A 49 -9.72 10.79 0.04
C GLY A 49 -8.57 9.84 0.38
N LYS A 50 -7.34 10.35 0.37
CA LYS A 50 -6.15 9.63 0.86
C LYS A 50 -5.64 10.17 2.20
N THR A 51 -4.85 9.36 2.90
CA THR A 51 -4.11 9.83 4.08
C THR A 51 -2.78 9.11 4.28
N THR A 52 -1.75 9.86 4.66
CA THR A 52 -0.47 9.33 5.15
C THR A 52 -0.43 9.23 6.67
N GLN A 53 -1.40 9.84 7.36
CA GLN A 53 -1.60 9.72 8.81
C GLN A 53 -2.39 8.45 9.12
N THR A 54 -2.63 8.18 10.41
CA THR A 54 -3.53 7.08 10.78
C THR A 54 -4.96 7.38 10.33
N LEU A 55 -5.71 6.35 9.92
CA LEU A 55 -7.12 6.47 9.58
C LEU A 55 -7.91 7.15 10.69
N LYS A 56 -7.70 6.74 11.95
CA LYS A 56 -8.32 7.39 13.13
C LYS A 56 -8.00 8.88 13.20
N GLY A 57 -6.74 9.26 12.99
CA GLY A 57 -6.33 10.67 12.98
C GLY A 57 -7.02 11.46 11.86
N ARG A 58 -7.15 10.85 10.68
CA ARG A 58 -7.86 11.46 9.55
C ARG A 58 -9.35 11.65 9.83
N MET A 59 -10.03 10.64 10.36
CA MET A 59 -11.44 10.76 10.76
C MET A 59 -11.64 11.80 11.87
N ALA A 60 -10.73 11.85 12.85
CA ALA A 60 -10.76 12.90 13.87
C ALA A 60 -10.66 14.31 13.30
N SER A 61 -9.94 14.50 12.18
CA SER A 61 -9.84 15.80 11.50
C SER A 61 -11.15 16.24 10.82
N TYR A 62 -11.97 15.28 10.37
CA TYR A 62 -13.32 15.56 9.88
C TYR A 62 -14.29 15.79 11.03
N GLN A 63 -14.16 15.07 12.14
CA GLN A 63 -14.98 15.26 13.34
C GLN A 63 -14.75 16.64 13.97
N ASN A 64 -13.50 17.09 14.05
CA ASN A 64 -13.10 18.36 14.66
C ASN A 64 -12.25 19.19 13.67
N PRO A 65 -12.88 19.80 12.64
CA PRO A 65 -12.15 20.56 11.64
C PRO A 65 -11.58 21.85 12.24
N GLY A 66 -10.32 22.17 11.86
CA GLY A 66 -9.74 23.48 12.12
C GLY A 66 -10.36 24.56 11.21
N PRO A 67 -10.30 25.85 11.60
CA PRO A 67 -11.01 26.94 10.92
C PRO A 67 -10.57 27.17 9.46
N SER A 68 -9.34 26.78 9.09
CA SER A 68 -8.82 26.90 7.73
C SER A 68 -8.98 25.63 6.88
N GLN A 69 -9.50 24.53 7.46
CA GLN A 69 -9.58 23.24 6.78
C GLN A 69 -10.86 23.11 5.96
N SER A 70 -10.97 23.86 4.87
CA SER A 70 -12.19 23.98 4.06
C SER A 70 -12.79 22.62 3.64
N THR A 71 -11.98 21.65 3.22
CA THR A 71 -12.44 20.30 2.89
C THR A 71 -13.01 19.56 4.10
N ASN A 72 -12.38 19.70 5.27
CA ASN A 72 -12.84 19.03 6.49
C ASN A 72 -14.14 19.67 7.00
N ILE A 73 -14.23 21.00 6.96
CA ILE A 73 -15.44 21.77 7.32
C ILE A 73 -16.61 21.33 6.44
N LYS A 74 -16.43 21.30 5.11
CA LYS A 74 -17.48 20.88 4.17
C LYS A 74 -17.92 19.44 4.40
N ASN A 75 -16.98 18.51 4.56
CA ASN A 75 -17.31 17.12 4.81
C ASN A 75 -18.00 16.93 6.18
N ASN A 76 -17.60 17.65 7.22
CA ASN A 76 -18.28 17.63 8.51
C ASN A 76 -19.76 18.03 8.36
N GLU A 77 -20.03 19.15 7.69
CA GLU A 77 -21.40 19.63 7.45
C GLU A 77 -22.21 18.66 6.57
N ASN A 78 -21.60 18.09 5.52
CA ASN A 78 -22.24 17.09 4.67
C ASN A 78 -22.63 15.83 5.44
N ILE A 79 -21.71 15.29 6.25
CA ILE A 79 -21.96 14.13 7.13
C ILE A 79 -23.08 14.46 8.11
N LYS A 80 -23.00 15.62 8.78
CA LYS A 80 -24.02 16.08 9.73
C LYS A 80 -25.40 16.17 9.07
N THR A 81 -25.47 16.70 7.85
CA THR A 81 -26.72 16.85 7.09
C THR A 81 -27.37 15.50 6.79
N LEU A 82 -26.59 14.53 6.29
CA LEU A 82 -27.11 13.18 6.03
C LEU A 82 -27.57 12.47 7.30
N LEU A 83 -26.78 12.55 8.38
CA LEU A 83 -27.14 11.94 9.66
C LEU A 83 -28.43 12.53 10.25
N LYS A 84 -28.66 13.85 10.11
CA LYS A 84 -29.92 14.51 10.52
C LYS A 84 -31.13 14.05 9.70
N ALA A 85 -30.91 13.71 8.44
CA ALA A 85 -31.93 13.13 7.57
C ALA A 85 -32.19 11.63 7.87
N GLY A 86 -31.46 11.03 8.81
CA GLY A 86 -31.57 9.62 9.16
C GLY A 86 -30.80 8.69 8.22
N GLU A 87 -29.92 9.22 7.37
CA GLU A 87 -29.08 8.43 6.47
C GLU A 87 -27.77 8.03 7.15
N ALA A 88 -27.36 6.77 6.97
CA ALA A 88 -26.08 6.27 7.45
C ALA A 88 -24.94 6.72 6.53
N VAL A 89 -23.77 7.02 7.12
CA VAL A 89 -22.54 7.31 6.37
C VAL A 89 -21.46 6.34 6.80
N ASP A 90 -21.17 5.36 5.95
CA ASP A 90 -20.17 4.33 6.15
C ASP A 90 -18.78 4.80 5.71
N ILE A 91 -17.76 4.22 6.33
CA ILE A 91 -16.35 4.48 6.07
C ILE A 91 -15.76 3.22 5.42
N PHE A 92 -15.40 3.33 4.15
CA PHE A 92 -14.71 2.28 3.40
C PHE A 92 -13.23 2.60 3.28
N VAL A 93 -12.38 1.59 3.32
CA VAL A 93 -10.92 1.74 3.20
C VAL A 93 -10.35 0.71 2.24
N LEU A 94 -9.50 1.19 1.33
CA LEU A 94 -8.55 0.37 0.60
C LEU A 94 -7.20 0.45 1.33
N PRO A 95 -6.81 -0.60 2.05
CA PRO A 95 -5.53 -0.62 2.73
C PRO A 95 -4.39 -0.61 1.72
N ASP A 96 -3.26 0.00 2.08
CA ASP A 96 -2.03 -0.19 1.32
C ASP A 96 -1.57 -1.63 1.54
N SER A 97 -1.68 -2.43 0.48
CA SER A 97 -1.21 -3.81 0.48
C SER A 97 0.33 -3.87 0.52
N GLY A 98 1.02 -2.76 0.23
CA GLY A 98 2.47 -2.69 0.21
C GLY A 98 3.09 -3.58 -0.88
N LEU A 99 2.35 -3.81 -1.97
CA LEU A 99 2.72 -4.78 -3.02
C LEU A 99 3.27 -4.13 -4.28
N LEU A 100 3.05 -2.82 -4.43
CA LEU A 100 3.51 -2.07 -5.56
C LEU A 100 4.84 -1.43 -5.21
N HIS A 101 5.89 -1.90 -5.86
CA HIS A 101 7.23 -1.34 -5.71
C HIS A 101 7.76 -0.87 -7.05
N TYR A 102 8.50 0.23 -7.01
CA TYR A 102 9.31 0.70 -8.14
C TYR A 102 10.69 1.06 -7.63
N GLY A 103 11.72 0.34 -8.11
CA GLY A 103 13.11 0.57 -7.70
C GLY A 103 13.34 0.43 -6.18
N GLY A 104 12.62 -0.46 -5.50
CA GLY A 104 12.72 -0.64 -4.04
C GLY A 104 11.91 0.37 -3.20
N PHE A 105 11.23 1.33 -3.83
CA PHE A 105 10.31 2.24 -3.15
C PHE A 105 8.89 1.66 -3.19
N ASN A 106 8.22 1.63 -2.05
CA ASN A 106 6.79 1.32 -2.00
C ASN A 106 6.03 2.47 -2.69
N ILE A 107 5.26 2.13 -3.73
CA ILE A 107 4.33 3.04 -4.38
C ILE A 107 3.11 3.15 -3.48
N ASN A 108 2.86 4.38 -3.00
CA ASN A 108 1.64 4.67 -2.27
C ASN A 108 0.42 4.52 -3.19
N LEU A 109 -0.27 3.38 -3.07
CA LEU A 109 -1.46 3.06 -3.86
C LEU A 109 -2.53 4.14 -3.72
N ALA A 110 -2.72 4.67 -2.50
CA ALA A 110 -3.68 5.73 -2.25
C ALA A 110 -3.34 7.02 -3.01
N ALA A 111 -2.05 7.36 -3.13
CA ALA A 111 -1.61 8.50 -3.92
C ALA A 111 -1.81 8.27 -5.42
N GLY A 112 -1.55 7.06 -5.91
CA GLY A 112 -1.65 6.73 -7.34
C GLY A 112 -3.09 6.54 -7.86
N LEU A 113 -4.03 6.10 -7.01
CA LEU A 113 -5.40 5.81 -7.42
C LEU A 113 -6.40 6.94 -7.18
N GLU A 114 -6.14 7.85 -6.23
CA GLU A 114 -7.13 8.86 -5.80
C GLU A 114 -7.68 9.68 -6.97
N ASP A 115 -6.82 10.33 -7.75
CA ASP A 115 -7.27 11.22 -8.83
C ASP A 115 -8.02 10.47 -9.93
N SER A 116 -7.58 9.26 -10.27
CA SER A 116 -8.23 8.41 -11.27
C SER A 116 -9.63 7.99 -10.80
N LEU A 117 -9.77 7.61 -9.53
CA LEU A 117 -11.05 7.23 -8.95
C LEU A 117 -11.98 8.42 -8.81
N ILE A 118 -11.49 9.59 -8.41
CA ILE A 118 -12.31 10.81 -8.37
C ILE A 118 -12.77 11.19 -9.77
N SER A 119 -11.92 11.11 -10.80
CA SER A 119 -12.30 11.45 -12.17
C SER A 119 -13.35 10.50 -12.73
N ASP A 120 -13.22 9.20 -12.48
CA ASP A 120 -14.12 8.18 -13.02
C ASP A 120 -15.45 8.11 -12.25
N ILE A 121 -15.42 8.22 -10.92
CA ILE A 121 -16.62 8.12 -10.07
C ILE A 121 -17.32 9.47 -9.91
N SER A 122 -16.57 10.57 -9.97
CA SER A 122 -17.04 11.94 -9.70
C SER A 122 -17.87 12.08 -8.42
N PRO A 123 -17.35 11.71 -7.23
CA PRO A 123 -18.13 11.78 -5.99
C PRO A 123 -18.55 13.22 -5.69
N PRO A 124 -19.81 13.46 -5.26
CA PRO A 124 -20.38 14.81 -5.12
C PRO A 124 -19.69 15.69 -4.06
N TRP A 125 -18.97 15.10 -3.10
CA TRP A 125 -18.24 15.85 -2.07
C TRP A 125 -16.77 16.04 -2.42
N ASN A 126 -16.28 15.40 -3.47
CA ASN A 126 -15.02 15.78 -4.09
C ASN A 126 -15.30 17.02 -4.93
N GLY A 127 -14.52 18.09 -4.73
CA GLY A 127 -14.64 19.29 -5.54
C GLY A 127 -14.52 18.91 -7.02
N ARG A 128 -15.27 19.60 -7.90
CA ARG A 128 -15.18 19.34 -9.34
C ARG A 128 -13.69 19.39 -9.73
N PRO A 129 -13.15 18.38 -10.43
CA PRO A 129 -11.89 18.56 -11.12
C PRO A 129 -12.06 19.81 -11.97
N ASN A 130 -11.09 20.72 -11.93
CA ASN A 130 -11.01 21.73 -12.98
C ASN A 130 -11.06 20.95 -14.29
N ALA A 131 -12.15 21.09 -15.05
CA ALA A 131 -12.19 20.55 -16.40
C ALA A 131 -10.90 21.01 -17.06
N ILE A 132 -10.13 20.06 -17.59
CA ILE A 132 -8.98 20.37 -18.42
C ILE A 132 -9.56 21.18 -19.58
N GLN A 133 -9.46 22.51 -19.47
CA GLN A 133 -9.74 23.39 -20.59
C GLN A 133 -8.60 23.13 -21.56
N GLU A 134 -8.95 22.67 -22.76
CA GLU A 134 -8.06 22.77 -23.90
C GLU A 134 -7.53 24.22 -23.99
N PRO A 135 -6.26 24.43 -24.34
CA PRO A 135 -5.63 25.73 -24.20
C PRO A 135 -6.15 26.68 -25.29
N GLU A 136 -7.20 27.45 -24.98
CA GLU A 136 -7.45 28.69 -25.69
C GLU A 136 -6.66 29.82 -25.02
N ASN A 137 -5.71 30.33 -25.79
CA ASN A 137 -4.95 31.54 -25.51
C ASN A 137 -5.88 32.71 -25.18
N THR A 138 -5.88 33.17 -23.92
CA THR A 138 -5.98 34.59 -23.62
C THR A 138 -5.23 34.92 -22.33
N VAL A 139 -4.19 35.72 -22.48
CA VAL A 139 -3.42 36.36 -21.43
C VAL A 139 -4.31 37.39 -20.72
N ASN A 140 -4.35 37.38 -19.38
CA ASN A 140 -4.27 38.61 -18.59
C ASN A 140 -4.00 38.33 -17.11
N ASP A 141 -3.09 39.15 -16.59
CA ASP A 141 -2.52 39.20 -15.25
C ASP A 141 -3.54 39.34 -14.11
N SER A 142 -3.36 38.61 -13.02
CA SER A 142 -2.90 39.22 -11.76
C SER A 142 -2.72 38.19 -10.62
N GLU A 143 -1.48 38.21 -10.09
CA GLU A 143 -1.03 37.84 -8.73
C GLU A 143 -1.09 36.36 -8.27
N ALA A 144 -0.05 35.61 -8.65
CA ALA A 144 0.36 34.36 -8.00
C ALA A 144 1.27 34.65 -6.78
N SER A 145 0.91 34.10 -5.62
CA SER A 145 1.75 34.12 -4.41
C SER A 145 2.72 32.91 -4.40
N PRO A 146 4.01 33.09 -4.10
CA PRO A 146 5.05 32.08 -4.34
C PRO A 146 5.20 31.11 -3.16
N VAL A 147 4.61 29.91 -3.23
CA VAL A 147 4.86 28.83 -2.25
C VAL A 147 5.23 27.48 -2.90
N GLU A 148 5.06 27.32 -4.22
CA GLU A 148 5.26 26.01 -4.88
C GLU A 148 6.67 25.73 -5.42
N LEU A 149 7.58 26.70 -5.44
CA LEU A 149 8.89 26.55 -6.11
C LEU A 149 10.04 26.06 -5.19
N THR A 150 9.85 26.03 -3.88
CA THR A 150 10.90 25.65 -2.92
C THR A 150 10.97 24.15 -2.66
N VAL A 151 9.91 23.39 -2.92
CA VAL A 151 9.87 21.93 -2.66
C VAL A 151 10.60 21.12 -3.72
N TYR A 152 10.62 21.59 -4.98
CA TYR A 152 11.21 20.83 -6.09
C TYR A 152 12.75 20.83 -6.12
N LYS A 153 13.40 21.87 -5.56
CA LYS A 153 14.87 21.96 -5.59
C LYS A 153 15.56 21.08 -4.55
N GLN A 154 14.90 20.80 -3.43
CA GLN A 154 15.51 20.00 -2.35
C GLN A 154 15.50 18.49 -2.64
N ASN A 155 14.65 18.04 -3.56
CA ASN A 155 14.55 16.62 -3.96
C ASN A 155 15.50 16.23 -5.10
N ALA A 156 16.14 17.20 -5.77
CA ALA A 156 17.05 16.93 -6.90
C ALA A 156 18.49 16.60 -6.44
N GLU A 157 18.93 17.12 -5.29
CA GLU A 157 20.31 16.92 -4.79
C GLU A 157 20.51 15.59 -4.03
N LEU A 158 19.43 14.89 -3.64
CA LEU A 158 19.50 13.59 -2.94
C LEU A 158 19.68 12.36 -3.87
N ASN A 159 19.58 12.52 -5.19
CA ASN A 159 19.49 11.41 -6.14
C ASN A 159 20.80 11.09 -6.90
N ALA A 160 21.95 11.58 -6.44
CA ALA A 160 23.24 11.34 -7.09
C ALA A 160 23.92 9.99 -6.72
N GLY A 161 23.20 9.00 -6.16
CA GLY A 161 23.82 7.76 -5.64
C GLY A 161 23.12 6.43 -5.98
N THR A 162 22.24 6.40 -6.97
CA THR A 162 21.17 5.39 -7.07
C THR A 162 21.49 4.16 -7.94
N GLU A 163 22.75 3.88 -8.27
CA GLU A 163 23.12 2.65 -9.00
C GLU A 163 23.40 1.45 -8.08
N SER A 164 23.39 1.61 -6.75
CA SER A 164 23.85 0.57 -5.81
C SER A 164 22.75 -0.15 -4.99
N ARG A 165 21.45 0.16 -5.13
CA ARG A 165 20.43 -0.26 -4.12
C ARG A 165 19.55 -1.47 -4.50
N ILE A 166 19.47 -1.88 -5.77
CA ILE A 166 18.60 -3.01 -6.19
C ILE A 166 19.16 -4.37 -5.70
N ASP A 167 20.47 -4.52 -5.63
CA ASP A 167 21.12 -5.77 -5.18
C ASP A 167 20.97 -6.04 -3.67
N ASP A 168 20.52 -5.05 -2.89
CA ASP A 168 20.41 -5.17 -1.44
C ASP A 168 19.10 -5.80 -0.97
N THR A 169 18.05 -5.85 -1.80
CA THR A 169 16.75 -6.45 -1.47
C THR A 169 16.48 -7.78 -2.18
N ILE A 170 17.35 -8.16 -3.12
CA ILE A 170 17.24 -9.39 -3.90
C ILE A 170 18.29 -10.40 -3.43
N PHE A 171 17.88 -11.64 -3.29
CA PHE A 171 18.80 -12.76 -3.08
C PHE A 171 18.28 -14.03 -3.71
N HIS A 172 19.17 -15.01 -3.86
CA HIS A 172 18.83 -16.33 -4.36
C HIS A 172 19.10 -17.38 -3.30
N PHE A 173 18.29 -18.44 -3.30
CA PHE A 173 18.60 -19.67 -2.60
C PHE A 173 18.43 -20.86 -3.52
N GLN A 174 19.20 -21.91 -3.25
CA GLN A 174 19.02 -23.19 -3.93
C GLN A 174 17.88 -23.95 -3.28
N LEU A 175 16.90 -24.40 -4.08
CA LEU A 175 15.73 -25.13 -3.59
C LEU A 175 16.10 -26.56 -3.18
N ARG A 176 16.77 -26.68 -2.03
CA ARG A 176 17.21 -27.96 -1.47
C ARG A 176 16.01 -28.86 -1.16
N VAL A 177 16.25 -30.18 -1.15
CA VAL A 177 15.25 -31.22 -0.87
C VAL A 177 14.38 -30.91 0.36
N THR A 178 14.97 -30.45 1.47
CA THR A 178 14.22 -30.12 2.69
C THR A 178 13.29 -28.93 2.51
N TYR A 179 13.73 -27.89 1.80
CA TYR A 179 12.93 -26.70 1.51
C TYR A 179 11.77 -27.04 0.58
N TYR A 180 12.08 -27.81 -0.47
CA TYR A 180 11.13 -28.33 -1.43
C TYR A 180 10.03 -29.15 -0.74
N ASN A 181 10.41 -30.15 0.06
CA ASN A 181 9.46 -31.09 0.67
C ASN A 181 8.64 -30.51 1.82
N GLN A 182 9.14 -29.49 2.52
CA GLN A 182 8.49 -28.93 3.71
C GLN A 182 7.87 -27.55 3.48
N GLY A 183 8.16 -26.89 2.35
CA GLY A 183 7.58 -25.58 2.02
C GLY A 183 8.10 -24.46 2.93
N PHE A 184 9.42 -24.39 3.09
CA PHE A 184 10.08 -23.29 3.80
C PHE A 184 11.43 -22.99 3.14
N PHE A 185 12.04 -21.86 3.48
CA PHE A 185 13.45 -21.61 3.15
C PHE A 185 14.09 -20.71 4.22
N ASN A 186 15.43 -20.69 4.27
CA ASN A 186 16.17 -19.81 5.18
C ASN A 186 16.61 -18.54 4.45
N VAL A 187 16.50 -17.40 5.14
CA VAL A 187 17.04 -16.11 4.69
C VAL A 187 18.53 -16.04 5.03
N PRO A 188 19.41 -15.69 4.08
CA PRO A 188 20.82 -15.50 4.38
C PRO A 188 21.02 -14.36 5.39
N THR A 189 21.98 -14.50 6.30
CA THR A 189 22.24 -13.53 7.39
C THR A 189 22.40 -12.10 6.89
N LYS A 190 22.98 -11.90 5.69
CA LYS A 190 23.11 -10.57 5.04
C LYS A 190 21.77 -9.83 4.94
N TYR A 191 20.68 -10.54 4.68
CA TYR A 191 19.35 -9.97 4.41
C TYR A 191 18.43 -9.99 5.65
N MET A 192 18.90 -10.49 6.81
CA MET A 192 18.03 -10.72 7.98
C MET A 192 17.34 -9.47 8.55
N LYS A 193 17.93 -8.29 8.32
CA LYS A 193 17.42 -7.00 8.80
C LYS A 193 16.22 -6.50 7.99
N LEU A 194 16.00 -7.08 6.81
CA LEU A 194 14.90 -6.70 5.93
C LEU A 194 13.57 -7.36 6.30
N PHE A 195 13.56 -8.28 7.27
CA PHE A 195 12.41 -9.08 7.64
C PHE A 195 11.86 -8.70 9.02
N GLY A 196 10.57 -8.96 9.24
CA GLY A 196 9.84 -8.72 10.50
C GLY A 196 10.30 -9.57 11.67
N ALA A 197 9.61 -9.47 12.80
CA ALA A 197 9.92 -10.14 14.05
C ALA A 197 9.62 -11.66 14.00
N ASP A 198 10.02 -12.36 15.06
CA ASP A 198 9.69 -13.78 15.22
C ASP A 198 8.16 -13.96 15.35
N ARG A 199 7.62 -14.95 14.62
CA ARG A 199 6.19 -15.28 14.50
C ARG A 199 5.32 -14.26 13.75
N ASP A 200 5.88 -13.19 13.19
CA ASP A 200 5.12 -12.30 12.32
C ASP A 200 4.54 -13.08 11.13
N LYS A 201 3.30 -12.75 10.74
CA LYS A 201 2.72 -13.25 9.50
C LYS A 201 3.49 -12.64 8.32
N ILE A 202 3.65 -13.41 7.26
CA ILE A 202 4.32 -12.96 6.03
C ILE A 202 3.53 -13.40 4.81
N GLU A 203 3.41 -12.48 3.86
CA GLU A 203 2.80 -12.72 2.57
C GLU A 203 3.86 -13.14 1.55
N ILE A 204 3.62 -14.27 0.89
CA ILE A 204 4.54 -14.86 -0.08
C ILE A 204 3.85 -14.83 -1.44
N TYR A 205 4.26 -13.91 -2.29
CA TYR A 205 3.79 -13.81 -3.66
C TYR A 205 4.61 -14.75 -4.53
N CYS A 206 3.94 -15.52 -5.38
CA CYS A 206 4.53 -16.64 -6.10
C CYS A 206 4.32 -16.50 -7.61
N GLY A 207 5.43 -16.42 -8.35
CA GLY A 207 5.45 -16.36 -9.82
C GLY A 207 4.91 -15.04 -10.39
N GLU A 208 4.78 -14.98 -11.72
CA GLU A 208 4.28 -13.79 -12.43
C GLU A 208 2.80 -13.52 -12.16
N SER A 209 2.01 -14.58 -11.91
CA SER A 209 0.60 -14.45 -11.52
C SER A 209 0.42 -13.91 -10.09
N LYS A 210 1.51 -13.75 -9.32
CA LYS A 210 1.51 -13.31 -7.92
C LYS A 210 0.52 -14.09 -7.06
N GLN A 211 0.48 -15.42 -7.20
CA GLN A 211 -0.31 -16.26 -6.32
C GLN A 211 0.08 -16.00 -4.86
N LEU A 212 -0.89 -15.67 -4.01
CA LEU A 212 -0.64 -15.36 -2.60
C LEU A 212 -0.61 -16.63 -1.75
N ILE A 213 0.46 -16.80 -0.99
CA ILE A 213 0.59 -17.81 0.07
C ILE A 213 0.82 -17.10 1.40
N GLN A 214 -0.02 -17.41 2.39
CA GLN A 214 0.11 -16.89 3.75
C GLN A 214 1.07 -17.77 4.56
N GLY A 215 2.08 -17.16 5.15
CA GLY A 215 3.11 -17.83 5.95
C GLY A 215 3.41 -17.11 7.26
N TYR A 216 4.50 -17.51 7.91
CA TYR A 216 5.04 -16.80 9.06
C TYR A 216 6.57 -16.82 9.09
N ILE A 217 7.14 -15.86 9.83
CA ILE A 217 8.58 -15.73 10.06
C ILE A 217 8.96 -16.51 11.31
N ASN A 218 9.97 -17.37 11.21
CA ASN A 218 10.52 -18.10 12.34
C ASN A 218 12.02 -17.80 12.50
N ARG A 219 12.37 -17.04 13.53
CA ARG A 219 13.76 -16.70 13.91
C ARG A 219 14.28 -17.59 15.04
N SER A 220 13.38 -18.24 15.77
CA SER A 220 13.69 -19.06 16.96
C SER A 220 14.45 -20.37 16.68
N VAL A 221 14.63 -20.77 15.42
CA VAL A 221 15.24 -22.08 15.07
C VAL A 221 16.75 -22.02 14.84
N ASN A 222 17.31 -20.86 14.47
CA ASN A 222 18.72 -20.74 14.13
C ASN A 222 19.46 -19.96 15.23
N LYS A 223 20.65 -20.41 15.66
CA LYS A 223 21.49 -19.68 16.65
C LYS A 223 21.83 -18.25 16.23
N SER A 224 21.80 -17.96 14.93
CA SER A 224 22.04 -16.64 14.34
C SER A 224 20.81 -15.71 14.36
N ASN A 225 19.64 -16.18 14.81
CA ASN A 225 18.34 -15.50 14.67
C ASN A 225 17.98 -15.13 13.21
N ALA A 226 18.63 -15.78 12.24
CA ALA A 226 18.33 -15.59 10.83
C ALA A 226 16.92 -16.12 10.52
N PRO A 227 16.06 -15.32 9.84
CA PRO A 227 14.70 -15.70 9.52
C PRO A 227 14.63 -16.99 8.71
N ARG A 228 13.68 -17.85 9.08
CA ARG A 228 13.15 -18.92 8.25
C ARG A 228 11.74 -18.53 7.84
N ILE A 229 11.48 -18.53 6.54
CA ILE A 229 10.15 -18.21 6.00
C ILE A 229 9.36 -19.51 5.86
N MET A 230 8.23 -19.58 6.55
CA MET A 230 7.40 -20.77 6.65
C MET A 230 6.13 -20.58 5.81
N GLY A 231 6.05 -21.22 4.64
CA GLY A 231 4.84 -21.21 3.79
C GLY A 231 4.06 -22.53 3.79
N GLY A 232 4.61 -23.58 4.42
CA GLY A 232 3.96 -24.86 4.66
C GLY A 232 3.49 -25.57 3.38
N THR A 233 2.35 -26.27 3.48
CA THR A 233 1.82 -27.11 2.39
C THR A 233 1.60 -26.35 1.09
N GLN A 234 1.14 -25.10 1.16
CA GLN A 234 0.88 -24.29 -0.04
C GLN A 234 2.18 -23.96 -0.77
N LEU A 235 3.21 -23.54 -0.02
CA LEU A 235 4.51 -23.22 -0.62
C LEU A 235 5.21 -24.46 -1.16
N ARG A 236 5.07 -25.61 -0.48
CA ARG A 236 5.52 -26.91 -1.00
C ARG A 236 4.85 -27.25 -2.33
N GLN A 237 3.52 -27.11 -2.41
CA GLN A 237 2.78 -27.39 -3.65
C GLN A 237 3.23 -26.47 -4.78
N TRP A 238 3.40 -25.18 -4.49
CA TRP A 238 3.88 -24.22 -5.47
C TRP A 238 5.30 -24.56 -5.96
N PHE A 239 6.23 -24.91 -5.06
CA PHE A 239 7.55 -25.38 -5.44
C PHE A 239 7.48 -26.58 -6.40
N GLY A 240 6.70 -27.61 -6.06
CA GLY A 240 6.60 -28.81 -6.89
C GLY A 240 5.91 -28.62 -8.24
N GLN A 241 5.16 -27.52 -8.42
CA GLN A 241 4.54 -27.16 -9.70
C GLN A 241 5.47 -26.32 -10.58
N ASN A 242 6.45 -25.61 -10.00
CA ASN A 242 7.16 -24.53 -10.69
C ASN A 242 8.68 -24.72 -10.80
N PHE A 243 9.27 -25.58 -9.98
CA PHE A 243 10.72 -25.76 -9.87
C PHE A 243 11.09 -27.24 -9.78
N GLU A 244 12.28 -27.56 -10.30
CA GLU A 244 12.97 -28.80 -9.95
C GLU A 244 13.83 -28.57 -8.69
N ILE A 245 14.16 -29.65 -7.99
CA ILE A 245 15.08 -29.61 -6.85
C ILE A 245 16.42 -29.02 -7.31
N ASP A 246 17.06 -28.23 -6.43
CA ASP A 246 18.31 -27.52 -6.70
C ASP A 246 18.23 -26.45 -7.81
N ASN A 247 17.04 -26.11 -8.30
CA ASN A 247 16.88 -24.88 -9.08
C ASN A 247 17.05 -23.64 -8.18
N PRO A 248 17.64 -22.55 -8.72
CA PRO A 248 17.70 -21.29 -8.02
C PRO A 248 16.32 -20.64 -7.95
N VAL A 249 15.93 -20.27 -6.74
CA VAL A 249 14.75 -19.43 -6.49
C VAL A 249 15.23 -18.03 -6.14
N GLN A 250 14.72 -17.05 -6.85
CA GLN A 250 14.95 -15.65 -6.54
C GLN A 250 13.90 -15.17 -5.54
N VAL A 251 14.37 -14.46 -4.52
CA VAL A 251 13.56 -13.76 -3.53
C VAL A 251 13.80 -12.27 -3.70
N GLU A 252 12.73 -11.52 -3.87
CA GLU A 252 12.73 -10.08 -3.73
C GLU A 252 11.99 -9.73 -2.44
N VAL A 253 12.66 -8.99 -1.55
CA VAL A 253 12.05 -8.49 -0.32
C VAL A 253 11.30 -7.21 -0.63
N LEU A 254 9.98 -7.26 -0.54
CA LEU A 254 9.08 -6.13 -0.81
C LEU A 254 8.90 -5.27 0.45
N SER A 255 8.65 -5.92 1.58
CA SER A 255 8.57 -5.29 2.90
C SER A 255 9.00 -6.27 4.00
N PRO A 256 9.10 -5.84 5.28
CA PRO A 256 9.39 -6.75 6.38
C PRO A 256 8.48 -7.98 6.49
N THR A 257 7.26 -7.90 5.97
CA THR A 257 6.25 -8.97 6.03
C THR A 257 5.69 -9.31 4.65
N SER A 258 6.39 -8.99 3.56
CA SER A 258 6.00 -9.42 2.21
C SER A 258 7.20 -9.67 1.30
N ILE A 259 7.12 -10.74 0.52
CA ILE A 259 8.18 -11.16 -0.41
C ILE A 259 7.60 -11.65 -1.73
N TRP A 260 8.41 -11.60 -2.78
CA TRP A 260 8.08 -12.17 -4.08
C TRP A 260 9.09 -13.25 -4.49
N LEU A 261 8.57 -14.43 -4.81
CA LEU A 261 9.34 -15.58 -5.29
C LEU A 261 9.17 -15.75 -6.80
N ARG A 262 10.28 -15.86 -7.53
CA ARG A 262 10.31 -16.14 -8.97
C ARG A 262 11.48 -17.03 -9.35
N ARG A 263 11.51 -17.50 -10.60
CA ARG A 263 12.66 -18.25 -11.12
C ARG A 263 13.90 -17.36 -11.10
N GLY A 264 15.00 -17.86 -10.55
CA GLY A 264 16.28 -17.16 -10.58
C GLY A 264 16.97 -17.36 -11.92
N THR A 265 17.37 -16.29 -12.58
CA THR A 265 18.38 -16.33 -13.64
C THR A 265 19.76 -16.31 -13.00
N ILE A 266 20.55 -17.38 -13.19
CA ILE A 266 21.97 -17.34 -12.85
C ILE A 266 22.62 -16.47 -13.93
N HIS A 267 22.99 -15.23 -13.60
CA HIS A 267 23.98 -14.52 -14.40
C HIS A 267 25.31 -15.25 -14.22
N VAL A 268 25.62 -16.13 -15.16
CA VAL A 268 26.96 -16.71 -15.28
C VAL A 268 27.87 -15.55 -15.67
N ALA A 269 28.60 -15.01 -14.70
CA ALA A 269 29.64 -14.05 -14.98
C ALA A 269 30.64 -14.74 -15.92
N ASN A 270 30.72 -14.29 -17.16
CA ASN A 270 31.74 -14.72 -18.10
C ASN A 270 33.11 -14.34 -17.51
N THR A 271 33.78 -15.29 -16.87
CA THR A 271 35.21 -15.22 -16.62
C THR A 271 35.92 -15.33 -17.97
N HIS A 272 36.22 -14.19 -18.60
CA HIS A 272 37.23 -14.13 -19.65
C HIS A 272 38.61 -14.03 -18.97
N SER A 273 39.36 -15.13 -19.02
CA SER A 273 40.81 -15.11 -19.20
C SER A 273 41.06 -15.56 -20.64
N PRO A 274 42.04 -14.95 -21.34
CA PRO A 274 43.45 -15.25 -21.10
C PRO A 274 44.25 -14.07 -20.55
#